data_AF-A0A259DUG6-F1
#
_entry.id   AF-A0A259DUG6-F1
#
_cell.length_a   1.000
_cell.length_b   1.000
_cell.length_c   1.000
_cell.angle_alpha   90.00
_cell.angle_beta   90.00
_cell.angle_gamma   90.00
#
_symmetry.space_group_name_H-M   'P 1'
#
loop_
_entity.id
_entity.type
_entity.pdbx_description
1 polymer ?
#
loop_
_entity_poly.entity_id
_entity_poly.type
_entity_poly.pdbx_seq_one_letter_code
_entity_poly.pdbx_strand_id
1 'polypeptide(L)'
;MVWALSALTRRCTGSILFTFAPYTPLLGAMHTVGKVFPRSDRSPAIVPIAESDLRTALSGFDGWEVRRSGRISSGFYKSHAMELVKR
;
A
#
# COMPACT_ATOMS: atom_id res chain seq x y z
N MET A 1 7.03 2.86 1.14
CA MET A 1 6.75 1.69 0.28
C MET A 1 7.62 1.68 -0.97
N VAL A 2 7.46 2.63 -1.89
CA VAL A 2 8.11 2.61 -3.22
C VAL A 2 9.63 2.43 -3.17
N TRP A 3 10.35 3.20 -2.33
CA TRP A 3 11.80 3.05 -2.18
C TRP A 3 12.22 1.63 -1.79
N ALA A 4 11.49 0.99 -0.87
CA ALA A 4 11.80 -0.36 -0.42
C ALA A 4 11.60 -1.39 -1.54
N LEU A 5 10.53 -1.24 -2.32
CA LEU A 5 10.27 -2.07 -3.49
C LEU A 5 11.35 -1.89 -4.56
N SER A 6 11.82 -0.66 -4.80
CA SER A 6 12.94 -0.39 -5.71
C SER A 6 14.26 -1.03 -5.25
N ALA A 7 14.48 -1.13 -3.94
CA ALA A 7 15.64 -1.84 -3.41
C ALA A 7 15.53 -3.37 -3.63
N LEU A 8 14.32 -3.92 -3.51
CA LEU A 8 14.04 -5.34 -3.73
C LEU A 8 14.13 -5.73 -5.20
N THR A 9 13.71 -4.87 -6.13
CA THR A 9 13.80 -5.16 -7.58
C THR A 9 15.23 -5.41 -8.06
N ARG A 10 16.24 -4.87 -7.35
CA ARG A 10 17.66 -5.13 -7.63
C ARG A 10 18.17 -6.48 -7.12
N ARG A 11 17.41 -7.16 -6.25
CA ARG A 11 17.82 -8.39 -5.56
C ARG A 11 16.94 -9.60 -5.91
N CYS A 12 15.71 -9.35 -6.34
CA CYS A 12 14.75 -10.38 -6.73
C CYS A 12 14.82 -10.68 -8.23
N THR A 13 14.61 -11.93 -8.62
CA THR A 13 14.71 -12.39 -10.02
C THR A 13 13.40 -12.91 -10.61
N GLY A 14 12.38 -13.18 -9.79
CA GLY A 14 11.08 -13.69 -10.22
C GLY A 14 9.95 -12.74 -9.91
N SER A 15 9.47 -12.76 -8.66
CA SER A 15 8.38 -11.89 -8.21
C SER A 15 8.62 -11.30 -6.83
N ILE A 16 7.92 -10.19 -6.54
CA ILE A 16 7.87 -9.53 -5.25
C ILE A 16 6.38 -9.43 -4.86
N LEU A 17 5.99 -10.15 -3.83
CA LEU A 17 4.64 -10.07 -3.25
C LEU A 17 4.69 -9.21 -1.99
N PHE A 18 3.75 -8.28 -1.88
CA PHE A 18 3.66 -7.39 -0.74
C PHE A 18 2.21 -7.03 -0.43
N THR A 19 1.98 -6.57 0.80
CA THR A 19 0.67 -6.09 1.24
C THR A 19 0.75 -4.65 1.70
N PHE A 20 -0.36 -3.93 1.57
CA PHE A 20 -0.52 -2.58 2.09
C PHE A 20 -1.94 -2.35 2.59
N ALA A 21 -2.08 -1.44 3.54
CA ALA A 21 -3.39 -0.95 3.95
C ALA A 21 -3.92 -0.03 2.84
N PRO A 22 -5.02 -0.38 2.16
CA PRO A 22 -5.54 0.46 1.09
C PRO A 22 -6.16 1.73 1.67
N TYR A 23 -5.94 2.86 0.99
CA TYR A 23 -6.70 4.06 1.27
C TYR A 23 -8.19 3.80 1.06
N THR A 24 -8.99 4.19 2.04
CA THR A 24 -10.44 4.23 1.91
C THR A 24 -10.91 5.65 2.27
N PRO A 25 -11.92 6.19 1.57
CA PRO A 25 -12.48 7.51 1.90
C PRO A 25 -12.89 7.64 3.38
N LEU A 26 -13.37 6.54 3.98
CA LEU A 26 -13.69 6.45 5.41
C LEU A 26 -12.45 6.68 6.31
N LEU A 27 -11.27 6.19 5.91
CA LEU A 27 -10.00 6.43 6.62
C LEU A 27 -9.50 7.86 6.41
N GLY A 28 -9.70 8.42 5.21
CA GLY A 28 -9.42 9.83 4.93
C GLY A 28 -10.26 10.78 5.79
N ALA A 29 -11.56 10.47 5.94
CA ALA A 29 -12.46 11.22 6.82
C ALA A 29 -12.05 11.09 8.30
N MET A 30 -11.66 9.90 8.76
CA MET A 30 -11.13 9.70 10.11
C MET A 30 -9.80 10.45 10.34
N HIS A 31 -8.96 10.60 9.31
CA HIS A 31 -7.74 11.42 9.39
C HIS A 31 -8.04 12.91 9.59
N THR A 32 -9.18 13.37 9.05
CA THR A 32 -9.68 14.75 9.24
C THR A 32 -10.31 14.94 10.62
N VAL A 33 -11.07 13.95 11.11
CA VAL A 33 -11.68 13.96 12.47
C VAL A 33 -10.61 13.82 13.57
N GLY A 34 -9.50 13.11 13.32
CA GLY A 34 -8.38 12.94 14.25
C GLY A 34 -7.58 14.22 14.57
N LYS A 35 -7.82 15.33 13.86
CA LYS A 35 -7.32 16.66 14.26
C LYS A 35 -8.10 17.27 15.43
N VAL A 36 -9.25 16.69 15.81
CA VAL A 36 -10.14 17.19 16.88
C VAL A 36 -10.15 16.25 18.12
N PHE A 37 -9.50 15.08 18.05
CA PHE A 37 -9.42 14.11 19.15
C PHE A 37 -8.13 14.25 19.98
N PRO A 38 -8.18 14.08 21.33
CA PRO A 38 -7.04 14.26 22.22
C PRO A 38 -5.90 13.29 21.92
N ARG A 39 -4.67 13.78 22.03
CA ARG A 39 -3.41 13.08 21.64
C ARG A 39 -3.20 11.71 22.29
N SER A 40 -3.93 11.39 23.35
CA SER A 40 -3.83 10.16 24.14
C SER A 40 -4.50 8.94 23.50
N ASP A 41 -5.35 9.12 22.48
CA ASP A 41 -6.18 8.05 21.90
C ASP A 41 -5.98 7.91 20.38
N ARG A 42 -4.75 8.17 19.91
CA ARG A 42 -4.41 7.99 18.49
C ARG A 42 -4.13 6.52 18.21
N SER A 43 -5.07 5.89 17.52
CA SER A 43 -4.82 4.71 16.68
C SER A 43 -3.49 4.87 15.92
N PRO A 44 -2.65 3.81 15.84
CA PRO A 44 -1.31 3.88 15.25
C PRO A 44 -1.36 4.54 13.86
N ALA A 45 -0.33 5.33 13.52
CA ALA A 45 -0.21 6.03 12.24
C ALA A 45 0.01 5.04 11.09
N ILE A 46 -1.01 4.24 10.79
CA ILE A 46 -1.07 3.47 9.56
C ILE A 46 -1.17 4.49 8.42
N VAL A 47 -0.24 4.44 7.48
CA VAL A 47 -0.25 5.31 6.31
C VAL A 47 -0.98 4.55 5.20
N PRO A 48 -2.30 4.76 5.02
CA PRO A 48 -3.03 4.15 3.91
C PRO A 48 -2.41 4.56 2.58
N ILE A 49 -2.33 3.61 1.65
CA ILE A 49 -1.78 3.82 0.31
C ILE A 49 -2.91 3.69 -0.71
N ALA A 50 -3.08 4.70 -1.56
CA ALA A 50 -3.96 4.61 -2.71
C ALA A 50 -3.35 3.67 -3.75
N GLU A 51 -4.12 2.69 -4.21
CA GLU A 51 -3.65 1.71 -5.17
C GLU A 51 -3.26 2.35 -6.51
N SER A 52 -4.05 3.34 -6.98
CA SER A 52 -3.77 4.09 -8.20
C SER A 52 -2.39 4.73 -8.16
N ASP A 53 -2.10 5.44 -7.08
CA ASP A 53 -0.85 6.19 -6.91
C ASP A 53 0.33 5.22 -6.81
N LEU A 54 0.13 4.09 -6.14
CA LEU A 54 1.12 3.04 -6.06
C LEU A 54 1.40 2.42 -7.44
N ARG A 55 0.36 2.13 -8.23
CA ARG A 55 0.53 1.61 -9.60
C ARG A 55 1.30 2.59 -10.48
N THR A 56 0.98 3.88 -10.41
CA THR A 56 1.71 4.93 -11.14
C THR A 56 3.17 5.02 -10.70
N ALA A 57 3.45 4.91 -9.40
CA ALA A 57 4.84 4.91 -8.92
C ALA A 57 5.60 3.65 -9.38
N LEU A 58 4.94 2.50 -9.42
CA LEU A 58 5.54 1.22 -9.82
C LEU A 58 5.74 1.08 -11.33
N SER A 59 5.01 1.83 -12.17
CA SER A 59 5.20 1.78 -13.63
C SER A 59 6.57 2.31 -14.07
N GLY A 60 7.29 3.03 -13.20
CA GLY A 60 8.68 3.44 -13.43
C GLY A 60 9.73 2.39 -13.09
N PHE A 61 9.35 1.17 -12.71
CA PHE A 61 10.30 0.10 -12.40
C PHE A 61 10.61 -0.70 -13.67
N ASP A 62 11.72 -0.35 -14.32
CA ASP A 62 12.15 -0.99 -15.57
C ASP A 62 12.31 -2.52 -15.41
N GLY A 63 11.71 -3.26 -16.34
CA GLY A 63 11.74 -4.73 -16.32
C GLY A 63 10.83 -5.36 -15.27
N TRP A 64 9.95 -4.60 -14.62
CA TRP A 64 8.96 -5.11 -13.68
C TRP A 64 7.55 -4.70 -14.07
N GLU A 65 6.58 -5.56 -13.77
CA GLU A 65 5.17 -5.29 -14.05
C GLU A 65 4.27 -5.77 -12.92
N VAL A 66 3.24 -4.97 -12.63
CA VAL A 66 2.18 -5.39 -11.69
C VAL A 66 1.31 -6.44 -12.40
N ARG A 67 1.15 -7.61 -11.78
CA ARG A 67 0.34 -8.71 -12.32
C ARG A 67 -0.89 -8.99 -11.49
N ARG A 68 -0.73 -9.69 -10.37
CA ARG A 68 -1.83 -10.06 -9.49
C ARG A 68 -2.05 -8.97 -8.45
N SER A 69 -3.31 -8.73 -8.12
CA SER A 69 -3.70 -7.83 -7.04
C SER A 69 -5.01 -8.31 -6.42
N GLY A 70 -5.15 -8.22 -5.11
CA GLY A 70 -6.33 -8.69 -4.39
C GLY A 70 -6.53 -7.96 -3.08
N ARG A 71 -7.78 -7.58 -2.81
CA ARG A 71 -8.17 -6.89 -1.58
C ARG A 71 -8.94 -7.83 -0.66
N ILE A 72 -8.56 -7.86 0.61
CA ILE A 72 -9.26 -8.57 1.67
C ILE A 72 -9.86 -7.52 2.63
N SER A 73 -11.13 -7.70 2.98
CA SER A 73 -11.81 -6.88 3.99
C SER A 73 -12.57 -7.82 4.93
N SER A 74 -12.29 -7.73 6.23
CA SER A 74 -12.98 -8.49 7.28
C SER A 74 -13.06 -7.64 8.56
N GLY A 75 -14.27 -7.25 8.96
CA GLY A 75 -14.48 -6.30 10.06
C GLY A 75 -13.67 -5.01 9.86
N PHE A 76 -12.77 -4.73 10.81
CA PHE A 76 -11.86 -3.58 10.77
C PHE A 76 -10.56 -3.84 10.00
N TYR A 77 -10.29 -5.10 9.62
CA TYR A 77 -9.09 -5.46 8.87
C TYR A 77 -9.30 -5.20 7.37
N LYS A 78 -8.44 -4.36 6.81
CA LYS A 78 -8.38 -4.06 5.37
C LYS A 78 -6.95 -4.22 4.91
N SER A 79 -6.72 -5.08 3.94
CA SER A 79 -5.41 -5.32 3.35
C SER A 79 -5.53 -5.52 1.84
N HIS A 80 -4.53 -5.05 1.11
CA HIS A 80 -4.42 -5.22 -0.33
C HIS A 80 -3.09 -5.92 -0.62
N ALA A 81 -3.12 -7.09 -1.23
CA ALA A 81 -1.97 -7.82 -1.72
C ALA A 81 -1.72 -7.48 -3.19
N MET A 82 -0.46 -7.25 -3.57
CA MET A 82 -0.06 -6.96 -4.94
C MET A 82 1.23 -7.71 -5.28
N GLU A 83 1.35 -8.10 -6.53
CA GLU A 83 2.53 -8.76 -7.09
C GLU A 83 3.18 -7.91 -8.17
N LEU A 84 4.50 -7.73 -8.05
CA LEU A 84 5.38 -7.32 -9.14
C LEU A 84 6.10 -8.55 -9.68
N VAL A 85 6.11 -8.72 -11.00
CA VAL A 85 6.82 -9.80 -11.70
C VAL A 85 7.90 -9.20 -12.59
N LYS A 86 9.07 -9.84 -12.61
CA LYS A 86 10.15 -9.50 -13.54
C LYS A 86 9.78 -9.96 -14.94
N ARG A 87 9.88 -9.07 -15.92
CA ARG A 87 9.69 -9.36 -17.34
C ARG A 87 10.76 -10.30 -17.90
#